data_AF-A0A0F7SBB9-F1
#
_entry.id   AF-A0A0F7SBB9-F1
#
_cell.length_a   1.000
_cell.length_b   1.000
_cell.length_c   1.000
_cell.angle_alpha   90.00
_cell.angle_beta   90.00
_cell.angle_gamma   90.00
#
_symmetry.space_group_name_H-M   'P 1'
#
loop_
_entity.id
_entity.type
_entity.pdbx_description
1 polymer ?
#
loop_
_entity_poly.entity_id
_entity_poly.type
_entity_poly.pdbx_seq_one_letter_code
_entity_poly.pdbx_strand_id
1 'polypeptide(L)' 'MIPEFIGRVPVSVVLNPLTRDDLIRVMTEPRNSLVDQYTSLFALNGIELHISRGAVEEVVL' A
#
# COMPACT_ATOMS: atom_id res chain seq x y z
N MET A 1 5.29 21.90 -18.73
CA MET A 1 5.11 22.96 -17.71
C MET A 1 5.78 24.23 -18.21
N ILE A 2 5.20 25.40 -17.94
CA ILE A 2 5.79 26.68 -18.36
C ILE A 2 6.95 27.10 -17.44
N PRO A 3 7.95 27.86 -17.94
CA PRO A 3 9.17 28.19 -17.19
C PRO A 3 8.92 28.90 -15.85
N GLU A 4 7.95 29.81 -15.79
CA GLU A 4 7.60 30.60 -14.60
C GLU A 4 7.09 29.72 -13.46
N PHE A 5 6.42 28.62 -13.80
CA PHE A 5 5.87 27.67 -12.82
C PHE A 5 6.96 26.74 -12.28
N ILE A 6 7.89 26.30 -13.14
CA ILE A 6 9.06 25.50 -12.73
C ILE A 6 9.92 26.32 -11.75
N GLY A 7 10.07 27.63 -11.97
CA GLY A 7 10.78 28.52 -11.05
C GLY A 7 10.14 28.66 -9.66
N ARG A 8 8.84 28.33 -9.49
CA ARG A 8 8.13 28.39 -8.20
C ARG A 8 8.04 27.04 -7.49
N VAL A 9 8.43 25.95 -8.15
CA VAL A 9 8.47 24.58 -7.57
C VAL A 9 9.90 24.06 -7.66
N PRO A 10 10.81 24.53 -6.78
CA PRO A 10 12.24 24.26 -6.90
C PRO A 10 12.64 22.82 -6.53
N VAL A 11 11.74 22.06 -5.93
CA VAL A 11 12.00 20.67 -5.50
C VAL A 11 11.19 19.72 -6.38
N SER A 12 11.88 18.81 -7.05
CA SER A 12 11.27 17.70 -7.77
C SER A 12 11.96 16.40 -7.37
N VAL A 13 11.18 15.33 -7.27
CA VAL A 13 11.66 13.99 -6.98
C VAL A 13 10.96 13.01 -7.91
N VAL A 14 11.67 11.96 -8.30
CA VAL A 14 11.13 10.87 -9.12
C VAL A 14 10.86 9.69 -8.21
N LEU A 15 9.67 9.10 -8.35
CA LEU A 15 9.31 7.88 -7.64
C LEU A 15 9.56 6.68 -8.54
N ASN A 16 10.11 5.62 -7.94
CA ASN A 16 10.25 4.34 -8.62
C ASN A 16 8.90 3.59 -8.60
N PRO A 17 8.61 2.80 -9.65
CA PRO A 17 7.47 1.89 -9.62
C PRO A 17 7.63 0.87 -8.48
N LEU A 18 6.50 0.47 -7.90
CA LEU A 18 6.47 -0.55 -6.85
C LEU A 18 6.84 -1.91 -7.44
N THR A 19 7.72 -2.61 -6.74
CA THR A 19 8.01 -4.02 -7.00
C THR A 19 6.97 -4.93 -6.36
N ARG A 20 7.00 -6.21 -6.70
CA ARG A 20 6.18 -7.24 -6.04
C ARG A 20 6.37 -7.23 -4.52
N ASP A 21 7.62 -7.12 -4.08
CA ASP A 21 7.96 -7.10 -2.66
C ASP A 21 7.45 -5.81 -1.99
N ASP A 22 7.52 -4.67 -2.68
CA ASP A 22 6.96 -3.42 -2.16
C ASP A 22 5.44 -3.52 -1.98
N LEU A 23 4.74 -4.16 -2.92
CA LEU A 23 3.30 -4.37 -2.82
C LEU A 23 2.92 -5.28 -1.65
N ILE A 24 3.65 -6.39 -1.43
CA ILE A 24 3.46 -7.23 -0.25
C ILE A 24 3.62 -6.40 1.02
N ARG A 25 4.69 -5.60 1.10
CA ARG A 25 4.94 -4.72 2.26
C ARG A 25 3.81 -3.72 2.45
N VAL A 26 3.34 -3.05 1.40
CA VAL A 26 2.20 -2.11 1.47
C VAL A 26 0.94 -2.80 2.00
N MET A 27 0.71 -4.07 1.64
CA MET A 27 -0.45 -4.83 2.08
C MET A 27 -0.38 -5.31 3.52
N THR A 28 0.80 -5.40 4.15
CA THR A 28 0.98 -6.04 5.47
C THR A 28 1.72 -5.24 6.54
N GLU A 29 2.56 -4.27 6.20
CA GLU A 29 3.42 -3.56 7.17
C GLU A 29 2.87 -2.21 7.69
N PRO A 30 2.25 -1.35 6.87
CA PRO A 30 1.74 -0.07 7.35
C PRO A 30 0.72 -0.25 8.48
N ARG A 31 0.69 0.68 9.44
CA ARG A 31 -0.28 0.68 10.56
C ARG A 31 -1.75 0.66 10.16
N ASN A 32 -2.05 0.90 8.89
CA ASN A 32 -3.38 0.80 8.31
C ASN A 32 -3.30 0.05 6.98
N SER A 33 -2.63 -1.10 6.99
CA SER A 33 -2.47 -1.95 5.82
C SER A 33 -3.83 -2.50 5.36
N LEU A 34 -3.90 -3.01 4.13
CA LEU A 34 -5.16 -3.61 3.64
C LEU A 34 -5.55 -4.82 4.48
N VAL A 35 -4.59 -5.65 4.88
CA VAL A 35 -4.86 -6.79 5.76
C VAL A 35 -5.48 -6.33 7.08
N ASP A 36 -4.91 -5.31 7.74
CA ASP A 36 -5.44 -4.78 9.00
C ASP A 36 -6.85 -4.21 8.85
N GLN A 37 -7.10 -3.50 7.75
CA GLN A 37 -8.40 -2.91 7.45
C GLN A 37 -9.47 -3.99 7.29
N TYR A 38 -9.18 -5.06 6.53
CA TYR A 38 -10.13 -6.15 6.34
C TYR A 38 -10.32 -6.98 7.62
N THR A 39 -9.25 -7.29 8.36
CA THR A 39 -9.39 -7.99 9.65
C THR A 39 -10.24 -7.18 10.62
N SER A 40 -10.03 -5.86 10.70
CA SER A 40 -10.86 -4.97 11.53
C SER A 40 -12.32 -4.93 11.07
N LEU A 41 -12.56 -4.84 9.75
CA LEU A 41 -13.90 -4.81 9.18
C LEU A 41 -14.70 -6.08 9.51
N PHE A 42 -14.07 -7.26 9.44
CA PHE A 42 -14.72 -8.53 9.79
C PHE A 42 -14.92 -8.68 11.30
N ALA A 43 -13.99 -8.17 12.10
CA ALA A 43 -14.12 -8.17 13.56
C ALA A 43 -15.36 -7.39 14.05
N LEU A 44 -15.81 -6.37 13.31
CA LEU A 44 -17.07 -5.66 13.60
C LEU A 44 -18.30 -6.57 13.58
N ASN A 45 -18.22 -7.70 12.86
CA ASN A 45 -19.28 -8.71 12.78
C ASN A 45 -18.98 -9.93 13.66
N GLY A 46 -17.97 -9.84 14.54
CA GLY A 46 -17.54 -10.95 15.38
C GLY A 46 -16.82 -12.07 14.63
N ILE A 47 -16.32 -11.80 13.42
CA ILE A 47 -15.60 -12.78 12.59
C ILE A 47 -14.10 -12.54 12.70
N GLU A 48 -13.35 -13.58 13.07
CA GLU A 48 -11.89 -13.56 13.05
C GLU A 48 -11.39 -13.91 11.64
N LEU A 49 -10.71 -12.96 10.98
CA LEU A 49 -10.16 -13.14 9.65
C LEU A 49 -8.63 -13.27 9.72
N HIS A 50 -8.11 -14.42 9.28
CA HIS A 50 -6.69 -14.65 9.08
C HIS A 50 -6.36 -14.75 7.59
N ILE A 51 -5.44 -13.89 7.14
CA ILE A 51 -4.92 -13.91 5.78
C ILE A 51 -3.50 -14.50 5.84
N SER A 52 -3.28 -15.61 5.13
CA SER A 52 -1.96 -16.23 5.09
C SER A 52 -1.02 -15.43 4.19
N ARG A 53 0.29 -15.53 4.46
CA ARG A 53 1.33 -14.92 3.62
C ARG A 53 1.21 -15.36 2.16
N GLY A 54 0.96 -16.65 1.91
CA GLY A 54 0.77 -17.17 0.55
C GLY A 54 -0.40 -16.53 -0.18
N ALA A 55 -1.51 -16.25 0.51
CA ALA A 55 -2.65 -15.56 -0.10
C ALA A 55 -2.31 -14.12 -0.53
N VAL A 56 -1.53 -13.39 0.29
CA VAL A 56 -1.05 -12.05 -0.07
C VAL A 56 -0.13 -12.13 -1.30
N GLU A 57 0.78 -13.11 -1.32
CA GLU A 57 1.70 -13.32 -2.43
C GLU A 57 0.96 -13.62 -3.75
N GLU A 58 -0.09 -14.45 -3.72
CA GLU A 58 -0.90 -14.78 -4.92
C GLU A 58 -1.70 -13.59 -5.45
N VAL A 59 -2.19 -12.69 -4.59
CA VAL A 59 -2.93 -11.49 -5.02
C VAL A 59 -2.02 -10.46 -5.71
N VAL A 60 -0.72 -10.50 -5.43
CA VAL A 60 0.28 -9.54 -5.92
C VAL A 60 1.01 -10.06 -7.18
N LEU A 61 0.70 -11.28 -7.65
CA LEU A 61 1.18 -11.85 -8.92
C LEU A 61 0.46 -11.22 -10.14
#